data_AF-J3I2U9-F1
#
_entry.id   AF-J3I2U9-F1
#
_cell.length_a   1.000
_cell.length_b   1.000
_cell.length_c   1.000
_cell.angle_alpha   90.00
_cell.angle_beta   90.00
_cell.angle_gamma   90.00
#
_symmetry.space_group_name_H-M   'P 1'
#
loop_
_entity.id
_entity.type
_entity.pdbx_description
1 polymer ?
#
loop_
_entity_poly.entity_id
_entity_poly.type
_entity_poly.pdbx_seq_one_letter_code
_entity_poly.pdbx_strand_id
1 'polypeptide(L)' 'MLGSLDKIAGALALGVVFYITSTHESFAYLDPGAGSMILTSILGIVAATIYTLKGYMHRITGVFRRGHRDVAGSSTREPD' A
#
# COMPACT_ATOMS: atom_id res chain seq x y z
N MET A 1 39.67 43.50 -19.48
CA MET A 1 39.41 42.10 -19.05
C MET A 1 38.66 42.02 -17.71
N LEU A 2 38.66 43.06 -16.87
CA LEU A 2 37.94 43.04 -15.58
C LEU A 2 36.41 43.08 -15.72
N GLY A 3 35.87 43.96 -16.56
CA GLY A 3 34.41 44.12 -16.72
C GLY A 3 33.67 42.95 -17.40
N SER A 4 34.38 41.95 -17.92
CA SER A 4 33.77 40.70 -18.39
C SER A 4 33.54 39.70 -17.26
N LEU A 5 34.36 39.74 -16.20
CA LEU A 5 34.17 38.88 -15.02
C LEU A 5 32.92 39.28 -14.24
N ASP A 6 32.66 40.58 -14.08
CA ASP A 6 31.48 41.09 -13.36
C ASP A 6 30.17 40.69 -14.05
N LYS A 7 30.18 40.64 -15.38
CA LYS A 7 29.04 40.19 -16.20
C LYS A 7 28.79 38.69 -16.04
N ILE A 8 29.86 37.89 -15.97
CA ILE A 8 29.77 36.45 -15.74
C ILE A 8 29.27 36.17 -14.33
N ALA A 9 29.78 36.88 -13.32
CA ALA A 9 29.31 36.77 -11.94
C ALA A 9 27.84 37.18 -11.81
N GLY A 10 27.42 38.26 -12.47
CA GLY A 10 26.02 38.69 -12.50
C GLY A 10 25.10 37.69 -13.20
N ALA A 11 25.54 37.11 -14.33
CA ALA A 11 24.79 36.08 -15.04
C ALA A 11 24.66 34.79 -14.21
N LEU A 12 25.70 34.39 -13.49
CA LEU A 12 25.67 33.27 -12.55
C LEU A 12 24.70 33.53 -11.40
N ALA A 13 24.74 34.71 -10.79
CA ALA A 13 23.83 35.08 -9.72
C ALA A 13 22.38 35.06 -10.18
N LEU A 14 22.08 35.62 -11.37
CA LEU A 14 20.76 35.55 -11.99
C LEU A 14 20.32 34.12 -12.30
N GLY A 15 21.23 33.28 -12.81
CA GLY A 15 20.95 31.86 -13.08
C GLY A 15 20.62 31.07 -11.80
N VAL A 16 21.33 31.34 -10.70
CA VAL A 16 21.07 30.72 -9.39
C VAL A 16 19.72 31.17 -8.84
N VAL A 17 19.41 32.47 -8.90
CA VAL A 17 18.10 32.98 -8.47
C VAL A 17 16.99 32.35 -9.29
N PHE A 18 17.12 32.32 -10.61
CA PHE A 18 16.16 31.69 -11.51
C PHE A 18 15.92 30.22 -11.16
N TYR A 19 16.99 29.44 -10.93
CA TYR A 19 16.91 28.03 -10.57
C TYR A 19 16.15 27.81 -9.25
N ILE A 20 16.42 28.62 -8.21
CA ILE A 20 15.75 28.50 -6.90
C ILE A 20 14.27 28.89 -6.99
N THR A 21 13.93 29.89 -7.82
CA THR A 21 12.54 30.33 -8.02
C THR A 21 11.74 29.45 -8.97
N SER A 22 12.40 28.54 -9.69
CA SER A 22 11.77 27.61 -10.63
C SER A 22 11.07 26.49 -9.87
N THR A 23 9.90 26.79 -9.32
CA THR A 23 9.03 25.81 -8.66
C THR A 23 8.32 24.96 -9.70
N HIS A 24 8.60 23.66 -9.75
CA HIS A 24 7.80 22.69 -10.50
C HIS A 24 6.72 22.10 -9.58
N GLU A 25 5.54 21.77 -10.13
CA GLU A 25 4.52 21.02 -9.42
C GLU A 25 5.06 19.64 -9.00
N SER A 26 5.50 19.53 -7.74
CA SER A 26 5.73 18.22 -7.13
C SER A 26 4.37 17.62 -6.81
N PHE A 27 3.93 16.64 -7.61
CA PHE A 27 2.71 15.86 -7.34
C PHE A 27 2.84 15.10 -6.01
N ALA A 28 2.53 15.75 -4.88
CA ALA A 28 2.21 15.20 -3.56
C ALA A 28 2.99 13.96 -3.04
N TYR A 29 4.16 13.63 -3.59
CA TYR A 29 5.10 12.61 -3.10
C TYR A 29 6.04 13.21 -2.05
N LEU A 30 6.10 14.54 -2.01
CA LEU A 30 7.01 15.36 -1.19
C LEU A 30 6.42 15.79 0.16
N ASP A 31 5.15 15.47 0.43
CA ASP A 31 4.53 15.66 1.74
C ASP A 31 4.73 14.35 2.54
N PRO A 32 5.46 14.33 3.68
CA PRO A 32 5.83 13.09 4.38
C PRO A 32 4.62 12.20 4.71
N GLY A 33 3.42 12.78 4.86
CA GLY A 33 2.19 12.04 5.12
C GLY A 33 1.61 11.33 3.89
N ALA A 34 1.72 11.90 2.69
CA ALA A 34 1.11 11.35 1.48
C ALA A 34 1.87 10.14 0.93
N GLY A 35 3.21 10.18 1.00
CA GLY A 35 4.05 9.02 0.69
C GLY A 35 3.73 7.83 1.59
N SER A 36 3.59 8.05 2.90
CA SER A 36 3.17 7.01 3.84
C SER A 36 1.77 6.47 3.52
N MET A 37 0.81 7.32 3.16
CA MET A 37 -0.56 6.89 2.84
C MET A 37 -0.63 5.92 1.66
N ILE A 38 0.15 6.17 0.60
CA ILE A 38 0.21 5.29 -0.58
C ILE A 38 0.77 3.93 -0.19
N LEU A 39 1.89 3.90 0.55
CA LEU A 39 2.48 2.64 1.01
C LEU A 39 1.52 1.87 1.92
N THR A 40 0.88 2.53 2.88
CA THR A 40 -0.10 1.92 3.78
C THR A 40 -1.30 1.37 3.02
N SER A 41 -1.76 2.05 1.97
CA SER A 41 -2.86 1.58 1.13
C SER A 41 -2.49 0.31 0.35
N ILE A 42 -1.30 0.25 -0.23
CA ILE A 42 -0.79 -0.94 -0.92
C ILE A 42 -0.68 -2.11 0.05
N LEU A 43 -0.06 -1.90 1.21
CA LEU A 43 0.07 -2.90 2.27
C LEU A 43 -1.30 -3.37 2.76
N GLY A 44 -2.25 -2.46 2.94
CA GLY A 44 -3.63 -2.75 3.34
C GLY A 44 -4.35 -3.66 2.33
N ILE A 45 -4.24 -3.36 1.03
CA ILE A 45 -4.83 -4.19 -0.04
C ILE A 45 -4.22 -5.60 -0.05
N VAL A 46 -2.89 -5.71 0.06
CA VAL A 46 -2.19 -7.01 0.07
C VAL A 46 -2.60 -7.81 1.32
N ALA A 47 -2.58 -7.20 2.49
CA ALA A 47 -2.97 -7.83 3.74
C ALA A 47 -4.44 -8.30 3.71
N ALA A 48 -5.36 -7.45 3.24
CA ALA A 48 -6.77 -7.78 3.11
C ALA A 48 -7.01 -8.94 2.13
N THR A 49 -6.28 -8.95 1.00
CA THR A 49 -6.35 -10.03 0.00
C THR A 49 -5.93 -11.37 0.59
N ILE A 50 -4.75 -11.41 1.24
CA ILE A 50 -4.23 -12.63 1.88
C ILE A 50 -5.18 -13.12 2.97
N TYR A 51 -5.65 -12.21 3.82
CA TYR A 51 -6.57 -12.55 4.91
C TYR A 51 -7.88 -13.13 4.40
N THR A 52 -8.45 -12.50 3.37
CA THR A 52 -9.71 -12.94 2.74
C THR A 52 -9.55 -14.33 2.13
N LEU A 53 -8.46 -14.56 1.38
CA LEU A 53 -8.19 -15.85 0.75
C LEU A 53 -8.00 -16.97 1.79
N LYS A 54 -7.22 -16.68 2.84
CA LYS A 54 -7.01 -17.61 3.96
C LYS A 54 -8.32 -17.95 4.69
N GLY A 55 -9.15 -16.95 4.94
CA GLY A 55 -10.48 -17.14 5.54
C GLY A 55 -11.39 -18.02 4.67
N TYR A 56 -11.34 -17.84 3.36
CA TYR A 56 -12.16 -18.63 2.42
C TYR A 56 -11.77 -20.11 2.39
N MET A 57 -10.47 -20.43 2.50
CA MET A 57 -10.01 -21.82 2.59
C MET A 57 -10.60 -22.56 3.80
N HIS A 58 -10.71 -21.89 4.94
CA HIS A 58 -11.31 -22.48 6.14
C HIS A 58 -12.81 -22.74 5.98
N ARG A 59 -13.55 -21.86 5.31
CA ARG A 59 -14.98 -22.07 5.01
C ARG A 59 -15.20 -23.25 4.08
N ILE A 60 -14.48 -23.32 2.96
CA ILE A 60 -14.63 -24.41 1.98
C ILE A 60 -14.36 -25.76 2.65
N THR A 61 -13.26 -25.86 3.40
CA THR A 61 -12.88 -27.10 4.08
C THR A 61 -13.86 -27.48 5.20
N GLY A 62 -14.36 -26.48 5.94
CA GLY A 62 -15.31 -26.68 7.03
C GLY A 62 -16.69 -27.16 6.56
N VAL A 63 -17.16 -26.68 5.42
CA VAL A 63 -18.41 -27.16 4.80
C VAL A 63 -18.24 -28.58 4.26
N PHE A 64 -17.10 -28.89 3.65
CA PHE A 64 -16.83 -30.25 3.14
C PHE A 64 -16.71 -31.30 4.26
N ARG A 65 -16.19 -30.93 5.44
CA ARG A 65 -16.08 -31.83 6.61
C ARG A 65 -17.39 -32.07 7.38
N ARG A 66 -18.45 -31.30 7.13
CA ARG A 66 -19.73 -31.48 7.84
C ARG A 66 -20.60 -32.59 7.25
N GLY A 67 -20.35 -33.04 6.01
CA GLY A 67 -21.12 -34.10 5.37
C GLY A 67 -20.90 -35.53 5.89
N HIS A 68 -20.02 -35.76 6.86
CA HIS A 68 -19.64 -37.12 7.30
C HIS A 68 -19.92 -37.42 8.78
N ARG A 69 -20.68 -36.57 9.49
CA ARG A 69 -20.98 -36.76 10.93
C ARG A 69 -22.43 -37.06 11.29
N ASP A 70 -23.33 -37.13 10.30
CA ASP A 70 -24.76 -37.33 10.59
C ASP A 70 -25.20 -38.81 10.56
N VAL A 71 -24.30 -39.76 10.27
CA VAL A 71 -24.66 -41.20 10.15
C VAL A 71 -24.26 -42.03 11.38
N ALA A 72 -23.53 -41.47 12.34
CA ALA A 72 -23.03 -42.22 13.52
C ALA A 72 -23.87 -42.05 14.80
N GLY A 73 -24.98 -41.30 14.77
CA GLY A 73 -25.75 -40.90 15.96
C GLY A 73 -27.10 -41.60 16.17
N SER A 74 -27.49 -42.58 15.36
CA SER A 74 -28.85 -43.14 15.37
C SER A 74 -28.98 -44.56 15.93
N SER A 75 -27.93 -45.18 16.50
CA SER A 75 -27.97 -46.57 17.00
C SER A 75 -27.98 -46.74 18.53
N THR A 76 -28.37 -45.73 19.31
CA THR A 76 -28.46 -45.86 20.79
C THR A 76 -29.84 -45.48 21.34
N ARG A 77 -30.91 -45.93 20.69
CA ARG A 77 -32.24 -45.95 21.31
C ARG A 77 -32.84 -47.35 21.23
N GLU A 78 -32.37 -48.20 22.14
CA GLU A 78 -33.17 -49.33 22.62
C GLU A 78 -33.52 -49.03 24.09
N PRO A 79 -34.79 -48.73 24.39
CA PRO A 79 -35.34 -48.76 25.73
C PRO A 79 -35.74 -50.21 26.10
N ASP A 80 -35.30 -50.63 27.29
CA ASP A 80 -35.83 -51.68 28.20
C ASP A 80 -36.34 -53.03 27.66
#